data_AF-A0A937VZE4-F1
#
_entry.id   AF-A0A937VZE4-F1
#
_cell.length_a   1.000
_cell.length_b   1.000
_cell.length_c   1.000
_cell.angle_alpha   90.00
_cell.angle_beta   90.00
_cell.angle_gamma   90.00
#
_symmetry.space_group_name_H-M   'P 1'
#
loop_
_entity.id
_entity.type
_entity.pdbx_description
1 polymer ?
#
loop_
_entity_poly.entity_id
_entity_poly.type
_entity_poly.pdbx_seq_one_letter_code
_entity_poly.pdbx_strand_id
1 'polypeptide(L)'
;MPATPEALLKAIAPSQEQIVLAAACMFTWYWLADLCADHGIPFVLGHALYMKAMHGGKATNDKIDSQKIAALLRGGMLPQAYVYPAEMRATRDLLRRRMPLARTRGARLAPVHQTHSQYTLPAMGKNIASKANRDGGAERCADPAVPKSIAVDLALIPSDADL
;
A
#
# COMPACT_ATOMS: atom_id res chain seq x y z
N MET A 1 -18.23 20.66 -3.80
CA MET A 1 -17.03 21.53 -3.85
C MET A 1 -15.86 20.70 -4.32
N PRO A 2 -14.99 21.24 -5.19
CA PRO A 2 -13.72 20.59 -5.50
C PRO A 2 -12.83 20.58 -4.25
N ALA A 3 -12.05 19.51 -4.06
CA ALA A 3 -11.15 19.35 -2.92
C ALA A 3 -9.82 20.06 -3.19
N THR A 4 -9.80 21.39 -3.09
CA THR A 4 -8.59 22.22 -3.24
C THR A 4 -8.26 22.98 -1.96
N PRO A 5 -6.99 23.37 -1.75
CA PRO A 5 -6.58 24.18 -0.60
C PRO A 5 -7.39 25.47 -0.46
N GLU A 6 -7.61 26.20 -1.54
CA GLU A 6 -8.30 27.50 -1.53
C GLU A 6 -9.77 27.34 -1.14
N ALA A 7 -10.41 26.31 -1.67
CA ALA A 7 -11.81 26.00 -1.35
C ALA A 7 -11.97 25.61 0.12
N LEU A 8 -11.02 24.85 0.67
CA LEU A 8 -11.02 24.46 2.08
C LEU A 8 -10.78 25.66 2.99
N LEU A 9 -9.73 26.45 2.74
CA LEU A 9 -9.42 27.65 3.54
C LEU A 9 -10.60 28.63 3.55
N LYS A 10 -11.23 28.86 2.40
CA LYS A 10 -12.44 29.69 2.32
C LYS A 10 -13.59 29.15 3.17
N ALA A 11 -13.76 27.83 3.23
CA ALA A 11 -14.84 27.20 3.99
C ALA A 11 -14.61 27.26 5.51
N ILE A 12 -13.36 27.17 5.97
CA ILE A 12 -13.02 27.16 7.40
C ILE A 12 -12.64 28.55 7.95
N ALA A 13 -12.45 29.56 7.09
CA ALA A 13 -12.06 30.91 7.49
C ALA A 13 -12.86 31.49 8.69
N PRO A 14 -14.20 31.29 8.81
CA PRO A 14 -14.95 31.81 9.94
C PRO A 14 -14.59 31.19 11.31
N SER A 15 -13.96 30.02 11.32
CA SER A 15 -13.71 29.22 12.53
C SER A 15 -12.30 28.64 12.59
N GLN A 16 -11.35 29.20 11.84
CA GLN A 16 -10.00 28.64 11.67
C GLN A 16 -9.27 28.42 13.00
N GLU A 17 -9.40 29.34 13.95
CA GLU A 17 -8.75 29.24 15.28
C GLU A 17 -9.44 28.26 16.24
N GLN A 18 -10.65 27.80 15.91
CA GLN A 18 -11.51 27.00 16.79
C GLN A 18 -11.82 25.61 16.21
N ILE A 19 -11.12 25.21 15.15
CA ILE A 19 -11.38 23.95 14.45
C ILE A 19 -10.19 23.01 14.52
N VAL A 20 -10.50 21.72 14.56
CA VAL A 20 -9.55 20.62 14.33
C VAL A 20 -10.00 19.92 13.05
N LEU A 21 -9.08 19.70 12.13
CA LEU A 21 -9.34 18.96 10.91
C LEU A 21 -8.97 17.49 11.08
N ALA A 22 -9.82 16.60 10.59
CA ALA A 22 -9.54 15.18 10.59
C ALA A 22 -9.87 14.53 9.26
N ALA A 23 -9.07 13.54 8.90
CA ALA A 23 -9.28 12.74 7.70
C ALA A 23 -9.09 11.26 8.01
N ALA A 24 -9.85 10.40 7.34
CA ALA A 24 -9.51 8.99 7.30
C ALA A 24 -8.16 8.81 6.57
N CYS A 25 -7.36 7.82 7.01
CA CYS A 25 -6.13 7.41 6.33
C CYS A 25 -6.43 6.80 4.94
N MET A 26 -6.75 7.66 3.98
CA MET A 26 -6.91 7.37 2.55
C MET A 26 -5.66 7.80 1.78
N PHE A 27 -5.61 7.62 0.46
CA PHE A 27 -4.42 7.97 -0.31
C PHE A 27 -4.14 9.48 -0.41
N THR A 28 -5.11 10.33 -0.09
CA THR A 28 -5.09 11.77 -0.42
C THR A 28 -4.88 12.70 0.78
N TRP A 29 -4.48 12.21 1.96
CA TRP A 29 -4.37 13.07 3.16
C TRP A 29 -3.12 13.96 3.21
N TYR A 30 -2.09 13.71 2.39
CA TYR A 30 -0.80 14.42 2.50
C TYR A 30 -0.96 15.93 2.36
N TRP A 31 -1.58 16.38 1.27
CA TRP A 31 -1.77 17.81 1.02
C TRP A 31 -2.58 18.49 2.13
N LEU A 32 -3.55 17.77 2.71
CA LEU A 32 -4.38 18.29 3.79
C LEU A 32 -3.56 18.44 5.09
N ALA A 33 -2.74 17.44 5.43
CA ALA A 33 -1.88 17.51 6.59
C ALA A 33 -0.82 18.61 6.46
N ASP A 34 -0.26 18.78 5.27
CA ASP A 34 0.75 19.81 5.00
C ASP A 34 0.12 21.20 5.05
N LEU A 35 -1.04 21.39 4.42
CA LEU A 35 -1.80 22.64 4.51
C LEU A 35 -2.16 22.98 5.97
N CYS A 36 -2.60 22.00 6.75
CA CYS A 36 -2.85 22.19 8.17
C CYS A 36 -1.60 22.63 8.93
N ALA A 37 -0.45 22.00 8.66
CA ALA A 37 0.82 22.37 9.27
C ALA A 37 1.23 23.80 8.91
N ASP A 38 1.13 24.17 7.63
CA ASP A 38 1.50 25.51 7.12
C ASP A 38 0.64 26.63 7.73
N HIS A 39 -0.63 26.34 8.04
CA HIS A 39 -1.58 27.29 8.62
C HIS A 39 -1.76 27.16 10.14
N GLY A 40 -0.98 26.30 10.81
CA GLY A 40 -1.09 26.08 12.26
C GLY A 40 -2.42 25.46 12.71
N ILE A 41 -3.12 24.75 11.84
CA ILE A 41 -4.41 24.10 12.11
C ILE A 41 -4.14 22.70 12.70
N PRO A 42 -4.69 22.36 13.89
CA PRO A 42 -4.55 21.01 14.43
C PRO A 42 -5.14 19.96 13.49
N PHE A 43 -4.35 18.94 13.15
CA PHE A 43 -4.74 17.87 12.24
C PHE A 43 -4.68 16.49 12.90
N VAL A 44 -5.73 15.69 12.72
CA VAL A 44 -5.81 14.31 13.24
C VAL A 44 -6.08 13.33 12.10
N LEU A 45 -5.21 12.34 11.96
CA LEU A 45 -5.40 11.27 10.99
C LEU A 45 -6.10 10.07 11.65
N GLY A 46 -7.19 9.59 11.05
CA GLY A 46 -7.92 8.43 11.53
C GLY A 46 -7.38 7.11 10.98
N HIS A 47 -7.26 6.09 11.84
CA HIS A 47 -6.73 4.77 11.50
C HIS A 47 -7.72 3.94 10.67
N ALA A 48 -7.40 3.69 9.40
CA ALA A 48 -8.31 3.08 8.43
C ALA A 48 -8.95 1.75 8.90
N LEU A 49 -8.16 0.83 9.47
CA LEU A 49 -8.66 -0.48 9.90
C LEU A 49 -9.65 -0.37 11.07
N TYR A 50 -9.34 0.50 12.04
CA TYR A 50 -10.14 0.64 13.26
C TYR A 50 -11.37 1.49 13.02
N MET A 51 -11.27 2.50 12.15
CA MET A 51 -12.45 3.21 11.66
C MET A 51 -13.41 2.26 10.96
N LYS A 52 -12.95 1.35 10.09
CA LYS A 52 -13.83 0.36 9.46
C LYS A 52 -14.53 -0.54 10.48
N ALA A 53 -13.83 -0.97 11.53
CA ALA A 53 -14.40 -1.78 12.59
C ALA A 53 -15.49 -1.05 13.40
N MET A 54 -15.32 0.25 13.63
CA MET A 54 -16.32 1.06 14.34
C MET A 54 -17.46 1.56 13.44
N HIS A 55 -17.34 1.39 12.12
CA HIS A 55 -18.14 2.16 11.16
C HIS A 55 -18.70 1.41 9.95
N GLY A 56 -18.79 0.08 10.03
CA GLY A 56 -19.29 -0.81 8.96
C GLY A 56 -20.80 -0.77 8.70
N GLY A 57 -21.37 0.41 8.43
CA GLY A 57 -22.76 0.55 7.99
C GLY A 57 -22.96 0.29 6.49
N LYS A 58 -24.12 -0.24 6.09
CA LYS A 58 -24.45 -0.54 4.67
C LYS A 58 -24.61 0.73 3.81
N ALA A 59 -24.87 1.88 4.43
CA ALA A 59 -24.93 3.19 3.79
C ALA A 59 -23.69 4.03 4.14
N THR A 60 -22.85 4.29 3.14
CA THR A 60 -21.62 5.08 3.23
C THR A 60 -21.64 6.14 2.12
N ASN A 61 -21.29 7.37 2.47
CA ASN A 61 -20.97 8.45 1.55
C ASN A 61 -20.18 9.51 2.32
N ASP A 62 -19.46 10.38 1.60
CA ASP A 62 -18.55 11.38 2.20
C ASP A 62 -19.24 12.27 3.24
N LYS A 63 -20.52 12.60 3.05
CA LYS A 63 -21.30 13.43 4.00
C LYS A 63 -21.55 12.68 5.31
N ILE A 64 -21.97 11.43 5.21
CA ILE A 64 -22.20 10.56 6.37
C ILE A 64 -20.86 10.32 7.09
N ASP A 65 -19.82 9.95 6.35
CA ASP A 65 -18.55 9.55 6.92
C ASP A 65 -17.82 10.73 7.59
N SER A 66 -17.85 11.93 6.99
CA SER A 66 -17.30 13.14 7.61
C SER A 66 -17.99 13.53 8.92
N GLN A 67 -19.33 13.44 8.98
CA GLN A 67 -20.09 13.71 10.21
C GLN A 67 -19.71 12.74 11.33
N LYS A 68 -19.55 11.46 11.00
CA LYS A 68 -19.19 10.42 11.97
C LYS A 68 -17.75 10.56 12.45
N ILE A 69 -16.81 10.90 11.57
CA ILE A 69 -15.44 11.27 11.95
C ILE A 69 -15.45 12.45 12.93
N ALA A 70 -16.19 13.51 12.62
CA ALA A 70 -16.29 14.69 13.47
C ALA A 70 -16.88 14.36 14.86
N ALA A 71 -17.89 13.47 14.93
CA ALA A 71 -18.46 13.01 16.19
C ALA A 71 -17.46 12.20 17.03
N LEU A 72 -16.75 11.25 16.39
CA LEU A 72 -15.72 10.45 17.06
C LEU A 72 -14.56 11.31 17.57
N LEU A 73 -14.13 12.30 16.76
CA LEU A 73 -13.09 13.24 17.16
C LEU A 73 -13.52 14.06 18.37
N ARG A 74 -14.73 14.64 18.32
CA ARG A 74 -15.29 15.44 19.42
C ARG A 74 -15.44 14.63 20.71
N GLY A 75 -15.78 13.35 20.60
CA GLY A 75 -15.90 12.44 21.73
C GLY A 75 -14.57 11.87 22.23
N GLY A 76 -13.43 12.18 21.60
CA GLY A 76 -12.13 11.60 21.95
C GLY A 76 -12.00 10.10 21.62
N MET A 77 -12.89 9.56 20.79
CA MET A 77 -12.97 8.14 20.43
C MET A 77 -12.41 7.83 19.04
N LEU A 78 -11.93 8.83 18.30
CA LEU A 78 -11.36 8.61 16.98
C LEU A 78 -10.05 7.81 17.12
N PRO A 79 -9.95 6.59 16.56
CA PRO A 79 -8.71 5.84 16.57
C PRO A 79 -7.71 6.58 15.68
N GLN A 80 -6.63 7.07 16.27
CA GLN A 80 -5.68 7.90 15.57
C GLN A 80 -4.60 7.06 14.89
N ALA A 81 -4.20 7.49 13.70
CA ALA A 81 -3.02 7.03 12.99
C ALA A 81 -1.92 8.09 13.06
N TYR A 82 -0.69 7.65 12.91
CA TYR A 82 0.46 8.54 12.91
C TYR A 82 0.51 9.39 11.64
N VAL A 83 0.50 10.72 11.80
CA VAL A 83 0.73 11.69 10.74
C VAL A 83 2.22 11.73 10.45
N TYR A 84 2.63 11.04 9.39
CA TYR A 84 4.05 10.91 9.06
C TYR A 84 4.62 12.25 8.56
N PRO A 85 5.84 12.66 8.98
CA PRO A 85 6.45 13.92 8.55
C PRO A 85 6.61 14.01 7.03
N ALA A 86 6.31 15.17 6.43
CA ALA A 86 6.31 15.37 4.98
C ALA A 86 7.63 14.94 4.32
N GLU A 87 8.74 15.36 4.91
CA GLU A 87 10.12 15.07 4.50
C GLU A 87 10.46 13.57 4.44
N MET A 88 9.78 12.73 5.21
CA MET A 88 10.05 11.28 5.24
C MET A 88 9.07 10.46 4.39
N ARG A 89 7.93 11.04 3.96
CA ARG A 89 6.86 10.28 3.27
C ARG A 89 7.34 9.63 1.98
N ALA A 90 8.12 10.34 1.17
CA ALA A 90 8.63 9.81 -0.10
C ALA A 90 9.46 8.53 0.10
N THR A 91 10.40 8.55 1.06
CA THR A 91 11.22 7.37 1.41
C THR A 91 10.36 6.22 1.93
N ARG A 92 9.41 6.51 2.82
CA ARG A 92 8.48 5.49 3.32
C ARG A 92 7.67 4.87 2.18
N ASP A 93 7.18 5.68 1.25
CA ASP A 93 6.34 5.22 0.16
C ASP A 93 7.12 4.38 -0.85
N LEU A 94 8.39 4.73 -1.10
CA LEU A 94 9.32 3.89 -1.84
C LEU A 94 9.51 2.53 -1.16
N LEU A 95 9.80 2.51 0.15
CA LEU A 95 9.97 1.28 0.91
C LEU A 95 8.69 0.43 0.96
N ARG A 96 7.51 1.05 0.99
CA ARG A 96 6.22 0.35 0.91
C ARG A 96 6.01 -0.36 -0.42
N ARG A 97 6.58 0.13 -1.53
CA ARG A 97 6.57 -0.55 -2.83
C ARG A 97 7.42 -1.82 -2.86
N ARG A 98 8.47 -1.89 -2.02
CA ARG A 98 9.34 -3.07 -1.94
C ARG A 98 8.61 -4.34 -1.49
N MET A 99 7.71 -4.23 -0.49
CA MET A 99 7.00 -5.40 0.04
C MET A 99 6.18 -6.19 -0.99
N PRO A 100 5.26 -5.57 -1.77
CA PRO A 100 4.51 -6.30 -2.80
C PRO A 100 5.43 -6.85 -3.89
N LEU A 101 6.49 -6.13 -4.29
CA LEU A 101 7.48 -6.64 -5.25
C LEU A 101 8.19 -7.90 -4.75
N ALA A 102 8.65 -7.88 -3.49
CA ALA A 102 9.28 -9.03 -2.85
C ALA A 102 8.31 -10.23 -2.74
N ARG A 103 7.04 -9.99 -2.40
CA ARG A 103 6.00 -11.03 -2.37
C ARG A 103 5.74 -11.61 -3.75
N THR A 104 5.58 -10.78 -4.78
CA THR A 104 5.41 -11.24 -6.16
C THR A 104 6.60 -12.08 -6.61
N ARG A 105 7.82 -11.64 -6.35
CA ARG A 105 9.02 -12.42 -6.65
C ARG A 105 9.02 -13.79 -5.97
N GLY A 106 8.69 -13.86 -4.68
CA GLY A 106 8.55 -15.14 -3.97
C GLY A 106 7.47 -16.04 -4.58
N ALA A 107 6.31 -15.46 -4.91
CA ALA A 107 5.20 -16.17 -5.53
C ALA A 107 5.52 -16.73 -6.93
N ARG A 108 6.48 -16.13 -7.65
CA ARG A 108 6.97 -16.63 -8.95
C ARG A 108 8.09 -17.64 -8.84
N LEU A 109 8.92 -17.57 -7.79
CA LEU A 109 9.99 -18.54 -7.58
C LEU A 109 9.48 -19.87 -6.99
N ALA A 110 8.46 -19.82 -6.14
CA ALA A 110 7.95 -21.01 -5.46
C ALA A 110 7.42 -22.11 -6.42
N PRO A 111 6.63 -21.80 -7.46
CA PRO A 111 6.19 -22.80 -8.44
C PRO A 111 7.35 -23.48 -9.16
N VAL A 112 8.43 -22.76 -9.48
CA VAL A 112 9.61 -23.35 -10.15
C VAL A 112 10.24 -24.45 -9.28
N HIS A 113 10.38 -24.20 -7.96
CA HIS A 113 10.82 -25.23 -7.02
C HIS A 113 9.81 -26.38 -6.91
N GLN A 114 8.51 -26.08 -6.88
CA GLN A 114 7.46 -27.08 -6.73
C GLN A 114 7.40 -28.02 -7.94
N THR A 115 7.41 -27.48 -9.16
CA THR A 115 7.44 -28.23 -10.42
C THR A 115 8.62 -29.18 -10.45
N HIS A 116 9.79 -28.72 -10.02
CA HIS A 116 10.98 -29.56 -9.98
C HIS A 116 10.80 -30.80 -9.08
N SER A 117 10.17 -30.63 -7.92
CA SER A 117 9.83 -31.74 -7.01
C SER A 117 8.71 -32.63 -7.56
N GLN A 118 7.67 -32.05 -8.18
CA GLN A 118 6.55 -32.79 -8.77
C GLN A 118 7.00 -33.79 -9.84
N TYR A 119 7.98 -33.39 -10.65
CA TYR A 119 8.53 -34.23 -11.72
C TYR A 119 9.78 -35.02 -11.29
N THR A 120 10.13 -35.02 -10.00
CA THR A 120 11.31 -35.73 -9.45
C THR A 120 12.60 -35.43 -10.24
N LEU A 121 12.79 -34.15 -10.59
CA LEU A 121 13.95 -33.75 -11.39
C LEU A 121 15.23 -33.75 -10.54
N PRO A 122 16.42 -33.96 -11.13
CA PRO A 122 17.70 -33.86 -10.43
C PRO A 122 17.95 -32.45 -9.93
N ALA A 123 18.48 -32.29 -8.71
CA ALA A 123 18.66 -30.99 -8.05
C ALA A 123 19.17 -29.87 -9.01
N MET A 124 18.57 -28.69 -8.93
CA MET A 124 18.90 -27.55 -9.79
C MET A 124 20.36 -27.09 -9.70
N GLY A 125 21.08 -27.47 -8.63
CA GLY A 125 22.51 -27.22 -8.44
C GLY A 125 22.87 -25.77 -8.09
N LYS A 126 22.06 -24.80 -8.49
CA LYS A 126 22.21 -23.37 -8.19
C LYS A 126 20.91 -22.78 -7.65
N ASN A 127 21.04 -21.70 -6.86
CA ASN A 127 19.89 -21.02 -6.27
C ASN A 127 19.21 -20.10 -7.31
N ILE A 128 18.04 -20.51 -7.80
CA ILE A 128 17.23 -19.77 -8.79
C ILE A 128 16.70 -18.41 -8.32
N ALA A 129 16.80 -18.12 -7.02
CA ALA A 129 16.52 -16.79 -6.51
C ALA A 129 17.48 -15.77 -7.16
N SER A 130 18.74 -16.13 -7.38
CA SER A 130 19.67 -15.27 -8.11
C SER A 130 19.35 -15.25 -9.60
N LYS A 131 19.26 -14.06 -10.19
CA LYS A 131 19.02 -13.87 -11.63
C LYS A 131 20.01 -14.65 -12.50
N ALA A 132 21.28 -14.68 -12.10
CA ALA A 132 22.35 -15.38 -12.81
C ALA A 132 22.20 -16.92 -12.86
N ASN A 133 21.26 -17.48 -12.08
CA ASN A 133 21.06 -18.91 -11.95
C ASN A 133 19.71 -19.37 -12.55
N ARG A 134 19.01 -18.51 -13.28
CA ARG A 134 17.67 -18.81 -13.85
C ARG A 134 17.74 -19.53 -15.20
N ASP A 135 18.93 -19.65 -15.78
CA ASP A 135 19.14 -20.35 -17.04
C ASP A 135 19.23 -21.88 -16.85
N GLY A 136 18.68 -22.65 -17.81
CA GLY A 136 18.89 -24.11 -17.90
C GLY A 136 18.05 -25.00 -16.96
N GLY A 137 17.00 -24.45 -16.32
CA GLY A 137 16.07 -25.23 -15.49
C GLY A 137 14.91 -25.88 -16.25
N ALA A 138 14.46 -25.25 -17.34
CA ALA A 138 13.26 -25.64 -18.08
C ALA A 138 13.49 -26.83 -19.03
N GLU A 139 14.71 -27.02 -19.54
CA GLU A 139 15.05 -28.03 -20.57
C GLU A 139 15.07 -29.48 -20.07
N ARG A 140 14.81 -29.69 -18.77
CA ARG A 140 14.95 -31.00 -18.09
C ARG A 140 13.65 -31.79 -18.00
N CYS A 141 12.55 -31.24 -18.52
CA CYS A 141 11.22 -31.82 -18.41
C CYS A 141 10.81 -32.53 -19.70
N ALA A 142 10.23 -33.74 -19.59
CA ALA A 142 9.82 -34.52 -20.76
C ALA A 142 8.61 -33.94 -21.51
N ASP A 143 7.65 -33.35 -20.77
CA ASP A 143 6.46 -32.73 -21.35
C ASP A 143 6.76 -31.26 -21.72
N PRO A 144 6.51 -30.82 -22.97
CA PRO A 144 6.83 -29.46 -23.44
C PRO A 144 5.98 -28.35 -22.80
N ALA A 145 4.92 -28.66 -22.06
CA ALA A 145 4.14 -27.68 -21.31
C ALA A 145 4.84 -27.24 -20.00
N VAL A 146 5.60 -28.13 -19.38
CA VAL A 146 6.30 -27.87 -18.11
C VAL A 146 7.37 -26.78 -18.25
N PRO A 147 8.25 -26.81 -19.28
CA PRO A 147 9.19 -25.72 -19.56
C PRO A 147 8.48 -24.37 -19.77
N LYS A 148 7.29 -24.36 -20.41
CA LYS A 148 6.52 -23.15 -20.66
C LYS A 148 5.97 -22.54 -19.37
N SER A 149 5.47 -23.36 -18.45
CA SER A 149 5.00 -22.88 -17.14
C SER A 149 6.14 -22.22 -16.36
N ILE A 150 7.32 -22.87 -16.33
CA ILE A 150 8.51 -22.32 -15.67
C ILE A 150 8.94 -21.02 -16.35
N ALA A 151 8.96 -20.97 -17.69
CA ALA A 151 9.34 -19.78 -18.44
C ALA A 151 8.43 -18.57 -18.15
N VAL A 152 7.12 -18.79 -18.03
CA VAL A 152 6.16 -17.73 -17.67
C VAL A 152 6.45 -17.18 -16.28
N ASP A 153 6.67 -18.05 -15.29
CA ASP A 153 6.97 -17.60 -13.93
C ASP A 153 8.29 -16.83 -13.87
N LEU A 154 9.34 -17.31 -14.55
CA LEU A 154 10.63 -16.64 -14.62
C LEU A 154 10.55 -15.27 -15.32
N ALA A 155 9.75 -15.14 -16.39
CA ALA A 155 9.55 -13.89 -17.11
C ALA A 155 8.76 -12.85 -16.31
N LEU A 156 7.90 -13.29 -15.37
CA LEU A 156 7.09 -12.42 -14.52
C LEU A 156 7.75 -12.10 -13.17
N ILE A 157 8.97 -12.58 -12.91
CA ILE A 157 9.75 -12.12 -11.77
C ILE A 157 10.09 -10.63 -12.00
N PRO A 158 9.69 -9.72 -11.09
CA PRO A 158 10.06 -8.32 -11.22
C PRO A 158 11.58 -8.18 -11.28
N SER A 159 12.05 -7.31 -12.18
CA SER A 159 13.48 -7.04 -12.41
C SER A 159 14.24 -6.84 -11.09
N ASP A 160 15.29 -7.63 -10.87
CA ASP A 160 16.22 -7.42 -9.75
C ASP A 160 17.16 -6.22 -10.02
N ALA A 161 17.11 -5.58 -11.20
CA ALA A 161 17.99 -4.46 -11.58
C ALA A 161 17.51 -3.10 -11.05
N ASP A 162 16.31 -3.03 -10.48
CA ASP A 162 15.62 -1.78 -10.13
C ASP A 162 15.25 -1.69 -8.63
N LEU A 163 15.95 -2.43 -7.78
CA LEU A 163 15.82 -2.39 -6.32
C LEU A 163 17.15 -2.10 -5.62
#